data_AF-A0A3D1LDM7-F1
#
_entry.id   AF-A0A3D1LDM7-F1
#
_cell.length_a   1.000
_cell.length_b   1.000
_cell.length_c   1.000
_cell.angle_alpha   90.00
_cell.angle_beta   90.00
_cell.angle_gamma   90.00
#
_symmetry.space_group_name_H-M   'P 1'
#
loop_
_entity.id
_entity.type
_entity.pdbx_description
1 polymer ?
#
loop_
_entity_poly.entity_id
_entity_poly.type
_entity_poly.pdbx_seq_one_letter_code
_entity_poly.pdbx_strand_id
1 'polypeptide(L)'
;MKYILKIFLIVLLVVAIIGAACWFFLVQRPDLTMSVFAYWGDHFYDAGRYNRAVSLYETACRLDPQNANLPVRLAQAYINSGNYTKAEYTLVSAITNNP
;
A
#
# COMPACT_ATOMS: atom_id res chain seq x y z
N MET A 1 44.00 -6.99 -2.65
CA MET A 1 43.30 -6.10 -1.68
C MET A 1 42.56 -4.92 -2.31
N LYS A 2 43.19 -4.06 -3.12
CA LYS A 2 42.53 -2.86 -3.71
C LYS A 2 41.27 -3.16 -4.57
N TYR A 3 41.24 -4.31 -5.24
CA TYR A 3 40.11 -4.74 -6.09
C TYR A 3 38.87 -5.11 -5.26
N ILE A 4 39.06 -5.88 -4.18
CA ILE A 4 37.99 -6.27 -3.25
C ILE A 4 37.39 -5.04 -2.56
N LEU A 5 38.24 -4.06 -2.20
CA LEU A 5 37.80 -2.80 -1.59
C LEU A 5 36.90 -1.98 -2.55
N LYS A 6 37.22 -1.93 -3.84
CA LYS A 6 36.39 -1.23 -4.84
C LYS A 6 35.02 -1.88 -5.02
N ILE A 7 34.96 -3.22 -5.06
CA ILE A 7 33.68 -3.95 -5.16
C ILE A 7 32.82 -3.66 -3.93
N PHE A 8 33.41 -3.73 -2.74
CA PHE A 8 32.69 -3.42 -1.51
C PHE A 8 32.13 -2.00 -1.50
N LEU A 9 32.91 -1.03 -1.99
CA LEU A 9 32.51 0.37 -2.05
C LEU A 9 31.36 0.61 -3.05
N ILE A 10 31.37 -0.08 -4.20
CA ILE A 10 30.27 -0.04 -5.17
C ILE A 10 29.00 -0.65 -4.56
N VAL A 11 29.10 -1.82 -3.91
CA VAL A 11 27.95 -2.47 -3.26
C VAL A 11 27.35 -1.56 -2.19
N LEU A 12 28.18 -0.92 -1.36
CA LEU A 12 27.73 0.02 -0.33
C LEU A 12 27.00 1.22 -0.94
N LEU A 13 27.51 1.76 -2.05
CA LEU A 13 26.89 2.89 -2.76
C LEU A 13 25.53 2.49 -3.36
N VAL A 14 25.44 1.30 -3.97
CA VAL A 14 24.17 0.76 -4.50
C VAL A 14 23.15 0.57 -3.38
N VAL A 15 23.54 -0.01 -2.24
CA VAL A 15 22.65 -0.18 -1.08
C VAL A 15 22.19 1.17 -0.55
N ALA A 16 23.08 2.18 -0.48
CA ALA A 16 22.71 3.52 -0.07
C ALA A 16 21.70 4.18 -1.02
N ILE A 17 21.87 4.02 -2.34
CA ILE A 17 20.92 4.53 -3.34
C ILE A 17 19.56 3.85 -3.21
N ILE A 18 19.53 2.52 -3.08
CA ILE A 18 18.27 1.76 -2.92
C ILE A 18 17.57 2.18 -1.63
N GLY A 19 18.31 2.31 -0.52
CA GLY A 19 17.77 2.78 0.75
C GLY A 19 17.18 4.19 0.66
N ALA A 20 17.89 5.11 0.01
CA ALA A 20 17.42 6.48 -0.21
C ALA A 20 16.17 6.52 -1.11
N ALA A 21 16.13 5.71 -2.17
CA ALA A 21 14.96 5.59 -3.03
C ALA A 21 13.76 5.03 -2.27
N CYS A 22 13.93 3.95 -1.49
CA CYS A 22 12.87 3.40 -0.65
C CYS A 22 12.35 4.43 0.35
N TRP A 23 13.24 5.16 1.02
CA TRP A 23 12.84 6.24 1.92
C TRP A 23 12.03 7.31 1.19
N PHE A 24 12.50 7.77 0.04
CA PHE A 24 11.83 8.79 -0.76
C PHE A 24 10.42 8.35 -1.18
N PHE A 25 10.25 7.14 -1.71
CA PHE A 25 8.94 6.66 -2.16
C PHE A 25 7.99 6.33 -1.00
N LEU A 26 8.49 5.80 0.12
CA LEU A 26 7.63 5.43 1.25
C LEU A 26 7.25 6.61 2.14
N VAL A 27 8.15 7.57 2.33
CA VAL A 27 7.95 8.70 3.27
C VAL A 27 7.55 9.97 2.54
N GLN A 28 8.21 10.29 1.43
CA GLN A 28 8.00 11.58 0.76
C GLN A 28 6.89 11.51 -0.31
N ARG A 29 6.68 10.35 -0.92
CA ARG A 29 5.64 10.11 -1.93
C ARG A 29 4.73 8.90 -1.61
N PRO A 30 4.10 8.88 -0.42
CA PRO A 30 3.19 7.80 -0.06
C PRO A 30 1.97 7.74 -1.00
N ASP A 31 1.62 8.85 -1.66
CA ASP A 31 0.61 8.97 -2.71
C ASP A 31 0.86 7.97 -3.86
N LEU A 32 2.08 7.93 -4.37
CA LEU A 32 2.44 7.06 -5.48
C LEU A 32 2.42 5.59 -5.04
N THR A 33 3.01 5.31 -3.88
CA THR A 33 3.05 3.96 -3.32
C THR A 33 1.63 3.45 -3.07
N MET A 34 0.76 4.28 -2.49
CA MET A 34 -0.65 3.96 -2.28
C MET A 34 -1.34 3.58 -3.59
N SER A 35 -1.16 4.37 -4.65
CA SER A 35 -1.81 4.12 -5.94
C SER A 35 -1.44 2.76 -6.54
N VAL A 36 -0.18 2.32 -6.34
CA VAL A 36 0.28 0.99 -6.77
C VAL A 36 -0.43 -0.10 -5.98
N PHE A 37 -0.51 0.02 -4.65
CA PHE A 37 -1.24 -0.96 -3.83
C PHE A 37 -2.73 -1.01 -4.17
N ALA A 38 -3.35 0.16 -4.40
CA ALA A 38 -4.74 0.26 -4.82
C ALA A 38 -4.98 -0.41 -6.18
N TYR A 39 -4.10 -0.19 -7.17
CA TYR A 39 -4.17 -0.82 -8.49
C TYR A 39 -4.06 -2.34 -8.42
N TRP A 40 -3.10 -2.87 -7.66
CA TRP A 40 -3.00 -4.32 -7.46
C TRP A 40 -4.20 -4.87 -6.68
N GLY A 41 -4.74 -4.09 -5.74
CA GLY A 41 -5.98 -4.39 -5.04
C GLY A 41 -7.15 -4.59 -6.01
N ASP A 42 -7.30 -3.70 -6.99
CA ASP A 42 -8.32 -3.81 -8.05
C ASP A 42 -8.12 -5.07 -8.87
N HIS A 43 -6.89 -5.31 -9.32
CA HIS A 43 -6.59 -6.48 -10.12
C HIS A 43 -6.93 -7.79 -9.38
N PHE A 44 -6.65 -7.88 -8.07
CA PHE A 44 -7.05 -9.04 -7.30
C PHE A 44 -8.54 -9.10 -7.00
N TYR A 45 -9.20 -7.95 -6.85
CA TYR A 45 -10.64 -7.85 -6.68
C TYR A 45 -11.37 -8.35 -7.92
N ASP A 46 -10.98 -7.90 -9.11
CA ASP A 46 -11.53 -8.30 -10.39
C ASP A 46 -11.29 -9.80 -10.68
N ALA A 47 -10.16 -10.33 -10.21
CA ALA A 47 -9.86 -11.75 -10.25
C ALA A 47 -10.67 -12.60 -9.23
N GLY A 48 -11.58 -11.99 -8.47
CA GLY A 48 -12.39 -12.64 -7.43
C GLY A 48 -11.60 -13.02 -6.16
N ARG A 49 -10.34 -12.60 -6.06
CA ARG A 49 -9.45 -12.93 -4.94
C ARG A 49 -9.54 -11.88 -3.83
N TYR A 50 -10.76 -11.72 -3.31
CA TYR A 50 -11.13 -10.64 -2.40
C TYR A 50 -10.27 -10.55 -1.14
N ASN A 51 -9.86 -11.67 -0.54
CA ASN A 51 -8.97 -11.65 0.63
C ASN A 51 -7.59 -11.01 0.33
N ARG A 52 -7.05 -11.19 -0.88
CA ARG A 52 -5.80 -10.50 -1.27
C ARG A 52 -6.05 -9.04 -1.58
N ALA A 53 -7.18 -8.72 -2.20
CA ALA A 53 -7.58 -7.33 -2.45
C ALA A 53 -7.71 -6.55 -1.13
N VAL A 54 -8.36 -7.13 -0.11
CA VAL A 54 -8.46 -6.57 1.24
C VAL A 54 -7.09 -6.21 1.79
N SER A 55 -6.12 -7.13 1.79
CA SER A 55 -4.77 -6.87 2.33
C SER A 55 -4.06 -5.71 1.63
N LEU A 56 -4.26 -5.56 0.31
CA LEU A 56 -3.64 -4.50 -0.47
C LEU A 56 -4.34 -3.15 -0.24
N TYR A 57 -5.67 -3.15 -0.19
CA TYR A 57 -6.44 -1.96 0.14
C TYR A 57 -6.20 -1.48 1.57
N GLU A 58 -6.02 -2.37 2.55
CA GLU A 58 -5.63 -1.98 3.91
C GLU A 58 -4.28 -1.25 3.93
N THR A 59 -3.33 -1.72 3.13
CA THR A 59 -2.01 -1.06 2.99
C THR A 59 -2.16 0.30 2.31
N ALA A 60 -2.97 0.37 1.25
CA ALA A 60 -3.27 1.63 0.57
C ALA A 60 -3.92 2.66 1.52
N CYS A 61 -4.93 2.26 2.31
CA CYS A 61 -5.57 3.12 3.31
C CYS A 61 -4.60 3.63 4.38
N ARG A 62 -3.58 2.85 4.76
CA ARG A 62 -2.56 3.30 5.72
C ARG A 62 -1.58 4.31 5.12
N LEU A 63 -1.28 4.18 3.84
CA LEU A 63 -0.37 5.07 3.12
C LEU A 63 -1.03 6.42 2.82
N ASP A 64 -2.33 6.43 2.53
CA ASP A 64 -3.11 7.66 2.34
C ASP A 64 -4.44 7.61 3.12
N PRO A 65 -4.43 8.00 4.41
CA PRO A 65 -5.63 8.02 5.23
C PRO A 65 -6.67 9.06 4.78
N GLN A 66 -6.29 10.04 3.95
CA GLN A 66 -7.19 11.13 3.52
C GLN A 66 -8.02 10.74 2.29
N ASN A 67 -7.65 9.68 1.59
CA ASN A 67 -8.34 9.26 0.38
C ASN A 67 -9.69 8.57 0.68
N ALA A 68 -10.78 9.31 0.48
CA ALA A 68 -12.14 8.83 0.72
C ALA A 68 -12.57 7.62 -0.14
N ASN A 69 -11.90 7.36 -1.28
CA ASN A 69 -12.26 6.26 -2.17
C ASN A 69 -11.71 4.90 -1.70
N LEU A 70 -10.58 4.88 -0.97
CA LEU A 70 -9.95 3.63 -0.54
C LEU A 70 -10.78 2.85 0.50
N PRO A 71 -11.38 3.49 1.52
CA PRO A 71 -12.29 2.80 2.44
C PRO A 71 -13.50 2.18 1.74
N VAL A 72 -14.03 2.81 0.69
CA VAL A 72 -15.13 2.27 -0.11
C VAL A 72 -14.71 1.00 -0.84
N ARG A 73 -13.54 1.03 -1.50
CA ARG A 73 -12.97 -0.14 -2.17
C ARG A 73 -12.67 -1.28 -1.21
N LEU A 74 -12.10 -0.96 -0.05
CA LEU A 74 -11.83 -1.93 1.02
C LEU A 74 -13.13 -2.56 1.53
N ALA A 75 -14.15 -1.74 1.80
CA ALA A 75 -15.46 -2.21 2.24
C ALA A 75 -16.13 -3.11 1.19
N GLN A 76 -16.02 -2.78 -0.10
CA GLN A 76 -16.53 -3.62 -1.18
C GLN A 76 -15.80 -4.97 -1.25
N ALA A 77 -14.48 -4.99 -1.06
CA ALA A 77 -13.72 -6.24 -0.97
C ALA A 77 -14.11 -7.05 0.26
N TYR A 78 -14.41 -6.39 1.38
CA TYR A 78 -14.94 -7.04 2.59
C TYR A 78 -16.31 -7.67 2.36
N ILE A 79 -17.23 -6.96 1.70
CA ILE A 79 -18.56 -7.48 1.33
C ILE A 79 -18.42 -8.75 0.48
N ASN A 80 -17.59 -8.71 -0.55
CA ASN A 80 -17.43 -9.85 -1.46
C ASN A 80 -16.66 -11.02 -0.84
N SER A 81 -15.86 -10.79 0.20
CA SER A 81 -15.26 -11.84 1.03
C SER A 81 -16.17 -12.33 2.17
N GLY A 82 -17.39 -11.80 2.29
CA GLY A 82 -18.39 -12.19 3.28
C GLY A 82 -18.23 -11.52 4.66
N ASN A 83 -17.38 -10.51 4.79
CA ASN A 83 -17.02 -9.87 6.05
C ASN A 83 -17.74 -8.52 6.25
N TYR A 84 -19.06 -8.56 6.33
CA TYR A 84 -19.93 -7.38 6.38
C TYR A 84 -19.67 -6.46 7.58
N THR A 85 -19.37 -7.02 8.76
CA THR A 85 -19.07 -6.25 9.97
C THR A 85 -17.83 -5.37 9.79
N LYS A 86 -16.79 -5.90 9.13
CA LYS A 86 -15.58 -5.11 8.83
C LYS A 86 -15.84 -4.05 7.77
N ALA A 87 -16.69 -4.35 6.78
CA ALA A 87 -17.08 -3.38 5.76
C ALA A 87 -17.80 -2.17 6.40
N GLU A 88 -18.79 -2.43 7.25
CA GLU A 88 -19.53 -1.40 7.98
C GLU A 88 -18.60 -0.54 8.85
N TYR A 89 -17.77 -1.19 9.68
CA TYR A 89 -16.80 -0.49 10.52
C TYR A 89 -15.86 0.40 9.69
N THR A 90 -15.39 -0.10 8.55
CA THR A 90 -14.50 0.66 7.67
C THR A 90 -15.17 1.91 7.12
N LEU A 91 -16.43 1.82 6.68
CA LEU A 91 -17.18 2.96 6.15
C LEU A 91 -17.54 3.97 7.22
N VAL A 92 -17.99 3.52 8.40
CA VAL A 92 -18.30 4.40 9.53
C VAL A 92 -17.07 5.16 9.98
N SER A 93 -15.93 4.47 10.11
CA SER A 93 -14.65 5.09 10.45
C SER A 93 -14.21 6.11 9.40
N ALA A 94 -14.40 5.82 8.11
CA ALA A 94 -14.08 6.76 7.04
C ALA A 94 -14.88 8.07 7.13
N ILE A 95 -16.20 7.97 7.35
CA ILE A 95 -17.08 9.13 7.48
C ILE A 95 -16.80 9.91 8.76
N THR A 96 -16.49 9.23 9.86
CA THR A 96 -16.21 9.87 11.14
C THR A 96 -14.89 10.64 11.13
N ASN A 97 -13.88 10.10 10.44
CA ASN A 97 -12.54 10.70 10.39
C ASN A 97 -12.36 11.74 9.27
N ASN A 98 -13.19 11.70 8.22
CA ASN A 98 -13.29 12.71 7.16
C ASN A 98 -14.73 13.27 7.12
N PRO A 99 -15.09 14.19 8.05
CA PRO A 99 -16.41 14.83 8.05
C PRO A 99 -16.65 15.74 6.84
#